data_AF-A0A389LVL8-F1
#
_entry.id   AF-A0A389LVL8-F1
#
_cell.length_a   1.000
_cell.length_b   1.000
_cell.length_c   1.000
_cell.angle_alpha   90.00
_cell.angle_beta   90.00
_cell.angle_gamma   90.00
#
_symmetry.space_group_name_H-M   'P 1'
#
loop_
_entity.id
_entity.type
_entity.pdbx_description
1 polymer ?
#
loop_
_entity_poly.entity_id
_entity_poly.type
_entity_poly.pdbx_seq_one_letter_code
_entity_poly.pdbx_strand_id
1 'polypeptide(L)'
;MIYKGIFKDSPFWVQFILLLSVAIFGAIFSNLIFFGFWFVKSGFSLSSIPDLMDGLLSNAEAIRQLQFFQSLGTFFFPSIFLAWLFSDDVKTYLDTEKAVSWSVIFLTILSMLLVLPFLSLTMYWNESIVLPDSLRGLEDWMKAQELQMKEIVELMLDTDDIGSLLLNILIIGVLAGVGEELFFRGVLQKVFSKLFKNHHVIIWLVAIIFSAIHVQFYGFIPRMLMGAYFGYLLYYSGSIWLPVLAHFTNNTIGVLLYYFLSTEEFEFFEQVGAGSTYYFGVLSFVLWLTAFYFIRKKCLPSES
;
A
#
# COMPACT_ATOMS: atom_id res chain seq x y z
N MET A 1 -26.07 -9.19 -19.48
CA MET A 1 -26.10 -8.70 -18.08
C MET A 1 -26.39 -9.83 -17.06
N ILE A 2 -25.96 -11.07 -17.28
CA ILE A 2 -26.41 -12.23 -16.47
C ILE A 2 -25.58 -12.43 -15.18
N TYR A 3 -24.40 -11.80 -15.06
CA TYR A 3 -23.42 -12.12 -14.01
C TYR A 3 -23.03 -10.96 -13.07
N LYS A 4 -23.52 -9.74 -13.32
CA LYS A 4 -23.23 -8.59 -12.44
C LYS A 4 -23.99 -8.77 -11.12
N GLY A 5 -23.32 -8.56 -9.99
CA GLY A 5 -23.94 -8.68 -8.67
C GLY A 5 -24.32 -10.10 -8.26
N ILE A 6 -23.88 -11.14 -9.00
CA ILE A 6 -24.29 -12.54 -8.77
C ILE A 6 -23.95 -13.07 -7.36
N PHE A 7 -22.94 -12.50 -6.70
CA PHE A 7 -22.53 -12.87 -5.34
C PHE A 7 -22.85 -11.79 -4.29
N LYS A 8 -23.69 -10.80 -4.62
CA LYS A 8 -24.03 -9.68 -3.71
C LYS A 8 -24.54 -10.15 -2.35
N ASP A 9 -25.50 -11.06 -2.35
CA ASP A 9 -26.16 -11.57 -1.14
C ASP A 9 -25.47 -12.81 -0.56
N SER A 10 -24.30 -13.19 -1.10
CA SER A 10 -23.57 -14.36 -0.62
C SER A 10 -23.01 -14.15 0.80
N PRO A 11 -22.92 -15.23 1.61
CA PRO A 11 -22.32 -15.17 2.94
C PRO A 11 -20.86 -14.71 2.92
N PHE A 12 -20.36 -14.27 4.08
CA PHE A 12 -18.97 -13.84 4.28
C PHE A 12 -17.96 -14.80 3.66
N TRP A 13 -18.04 -16.10 3.97
CA TRP A 13 -17.05 -17.09 3.53
C TRP A 13 -16.98 -17.23 2.02
N VAL A 14 -18.10 -17.11 1.30
CA VAL A 14 -18.11 -17.19 -0.16
C VAL A 14 -17.40 -15.98 -0.76
N GLN A 15 -17.74 -14.76 -0.32
CA GLN A 15 -17.07 -13.55 -0.82
C GLN A 15 -15.59 -13.51 -0.43
N PHE A 16 -15.23 -13.98 0.77
CA PHE A 16 -13.86 -14.02 1.24
C PHE A 16 -13.00 -15.03 0.46
N ILE A 17 -13.50 -16.25 0.20
CA ILE A 17 -12.80 -17.25 -0.62
C ILE A 17 -12.65 -16.75 -2.06
N LEU A 18 -13.68 -16.12 -2.64
CA LEU A 18 -13.59 -15.53 -3.97
C LEU A 18 -12.56 -14.41 -4.01
N LEU A 19 -12.52 -13.55 -2.99
CA LEU A 19 -11.53 -12.48 -2.87
C LEU A 19 -10.11 -13.04 -2.89
N LEU A 20 -9.81 -14.03 -2.04
CA LEU A 20 -8.49 -14.66 -2.00
C LEU A 20 -8.16 -15.36 -3.33
N SER A 21 -9.11 -16.09 -3.90
CA SER A 21 -8.92 -16.84 -5.15
C SER A 21 -8.62 -15.91 -6.33
N VAL A 22 -9.36 -14.80 -6.45
CA VAL A 22 -9.15 -13.81 -7.52
C VAL A 22 -7.85 -13.05 -7.32
N ALA A 23 -7.47 -12.71 -6.08
CA ALA A 23 -6.19 -12.05 -5.79
C ALA A 23 -4.99 -12.96 -6.14
N ILE A 24 -5.03 -14.23 -5.72
CA ILE A 24 -3.98 -15.22 -6.03
C ILE A 24 -3.91 -15.46 -7.54
N PHE A 25 -5.05 -15.65 -8.20
CA PHE A 25 -5.10 -15.76 -9.66
C PHE A 25 -4.50 -14.54 -10.33
N GLY A 26 -4.86 -13.34 -9.88
CA GLY A 26 -4.36 -12.07 -10.38
C GLY A 26 -2.83 -11.95 -10.27
N ALA A 27 -2.27 -12.31 -9.12
CA ALA A 27 -0.82 -12.31 -8.90
C ALA A 27 -0.08 -13.28 -9.82
N ILE A 28 -0.55 -14.54 -9.92
CA ILE A 28 0.03 -15.54 -10.82
C ILE A 28 -0.07 -15.07 -12.27
N PHE A 29 -1.24 -14.57 -12.67
CA PHE A 29 -1.49 -14.11 -14.02
C PHE A 29 -0.64 -12.90 -14.41
N SER A 30 -0.40 -11.96 -13.49
CA SER A 30 0.52 -10.85 -13.74
C SER A 30 1.96 -11.30 -14.00
N ASN A 31 2.44 -12.31 -13.26
CA ASN A 31 3.78 -12.86 -13.51
C ASN A 31 3.85 -13.55 -14.88
N LEU A 32 2.81 -14.28 -15.28
CA LEU A 32 2.74 -14.90 -16.61
C LEU A 32 2.74 -13.85 -17.74
N ILE A 33 2.02 -12.73 -17.57
CA ILE A 33 2.04 -11.63 -18.54
C ILE A 33 3.44 -11.01 -18.61
N PHE A 34 4.09 -10.77 -17.46
CA PHE A 34 5.44 -10.23 -17.41
C PHE A 34 6.46 -11.11 -18.17
N PHE A 35 6.48 -12.42 -17.88
CA PHE A 35 7.36 -13.35 -18.58
C PHE A 35 6.99 -13.49 -20.06
N GLY A 36 5.69 -13.49 -20.40
CA GLY A 36 5.23 -13.50 -21.78
C GLY A 36 5.66 -12.25 -22.55
N PHE A 37 5.62 -11.08 -21.92
CA PHE A 37 6.11 -9.82 -22.49
C PHE A 37 7.61 -9.89 -22.80
N TRP A 38 8.42 -10.38 -21.87
CA TRP A 38 9.87 -10.56 -22.08
C TRP A 38 10.19 -11.63 -23.12
N PHE A 39 9.44 -12.73 -23.14
CA PHE A 39 9.56 -13.77 -24.17
C PHE A 39 9.34 -13.18 -25.58
N VAL A 40 8.32 -12.35 -25.76
CA VAL A 40 8.06 -11.67 -27.04
C VAL A 40 9.16 -10.65 -27.35
N LYS A 41 9.60 -9.85 -26.36
CA LYS A 41 10.71 -8.87 -26.50
C LYS A 41 12.02 -9.54 -26.94
N SER A 42 12.25 -10.78 -26.51
CA SER A 42 13.43 -11.58 -26.88
C SER A 42 13.36 -12.20 -28.29
N GLY A 43 12.27 -12.00 -29.04
CA GLY A 43 12.05 -12.67 -30.31
C GLY A 43 11.69 -14.16 -30.16
N PHE A 44 10.92 -14.51 -29.12
CA PHE A 44 10.46 -15.87 -28.82
C PHE A 44 11.60 -16.83 -28.44
N SER A 45 12.67 -16.33 -27.81
CA SER A 45 13.75 -17.17 -27.29
C SER A 45 13.40 -17.75 -25.92
N LEU A 46 13.37 -19.07 -25.79
CA LEU A 46 13.06 -19.74 -24.52
C LEU A 46 14.18 -19.62 -23.48
N SER A 47 15.43 -19.38 -23.91
CA SER A 47 16.56 -19.17 -23.00
C SER A 47 16.50 -17.83 -22.26
N SER A 48 15.76 -16.85 -22.82
CA SER A 48 15.63 -15.52 -22.22
C SER A 48 14.92 -15.51 -20.87
N ILE A 49 14.12 -16.54 -20.56
CA ILE A 49 13.35 -16.62 -19.31
C ILE A 49 14.27 -16.98 -18.13
N PRO A 50 15.06 -18.07 -18.17
CA PRO A 50 16.10 -18.31 -17.17
C PRO A 50 17.06 -17.13 -17.01
N ASP A 51 17.55 -16.56 -18.12
CA ASP A 51 18.48 -15.42 -18.08
C ASP A 51 17.87 -14.19 -17.38
N LEU A 52 16.59 -13.91 -17.63
CA LEU A 52 15.85 -12.85 -16.94
C LEU A 52 15.68 -13.14 -15.46
N MET A 53 15.39 -14.39 -15.08
CA MET A 53 15.22 -14.77 -13.67
C MET A 53 16.53 -14.62 -12.90
N ASP A 54 17.65 -15.06 -13.46
CA ASP A 54 18.97 -14.94 -12.85
C ASP A 54 19.41 -13.46 -12.76
N GLY A 55 19.06 -12.64 -13.76
CA GLY A 55 19.39 -11.23 -13.81
C GLY A 55 18.38 -10.28 -13.15
N LEU A 56 17.24 -10.77 -12.64
CA LEU A 56 16.11 -9.91 -12.24
C LEU A 56 16.50 -8.90 -11.16
N LEU A 57 17.20 -9.36 -10.12
CA LEU A 57 17.68 -8.53 -9.00
C LEU A 57 18.84 -7.60 -9.36
N SER A 58 19.24 -7.56 -10.63
CA SER A 58 20.25 -6.63 -11.16
C SER A 58 19.70 -5.71 -12.26
N ASN A 59 18.41 -5.83 -12.59
CA ASN A 59 17.80 -5.12 -13.70
C ASN A 59 16.60 -4.28 -13.22
N ALA A 60 16.87 -2.99 -12.97
CA ALA A 60 15.86 -2.03 -12.52
C ALA A 60 14.67 -1.91 -13.48
N GLU A 61 14.88 -1.99 -14.81
CA GLU A 61 13.79 -1.95 -15.79
C GLU A 61 12.87 -3.17 -15.63
N ALA A 62 13.45 -4.36 -15.48
CA ALA A 62 12.71 -5.60 -15.31
C ALA A 62 11.89 -5.59 -14.01
N ILE A 63 12.45 -5.10 -12.90
CA ILE A 63 11.72 -5.00 -11.62
C ILE A 63 10.58 -3.97 -11.74
N ARG A 64 10.82 -2.81 -12.33
CA ARG A 64 9.76 -1.80 -12.55
C ARG A 64 8.61 -2.38 -13.39
N GLN A 65 8.92 -3.11 -14.46
CA GLN A 65 7.91 -3.79 -15.28
C GLN A 65 7.17 -4.87 -14.50
N LEU A 66 7.88 -5.69 -13.73
CA LEU A 66 7.29 -6.70 -12.87
C LEU A 66 6.30 -6.06 -11.88
N GLN A 67 6.72 -5.01 -11.19
CA GLN A 67 5.88 -4.28 -10.24
C GLN A 67 4.67 -3.62 -10.92
N PHE A 68 4.83 -3.11 -12.13
CA PHE A 68 3.72 -2.58 -12.93
C PHE A 68 2.66 -3.65 -13.18
N PHE A 69 3.05 -4.82 -13.69
CA PHE A 69 2.11 -5.92 -13.93
C PHE A 69 1.50 -6.45 -12.63
N GLN A 70 2.29 -6.57 -11.56
CA GLN A 70 1.81 -7.04 -10.26
C GLN A 70 0.82 -6.06 -9.62
N SER A 71 1.07 -4.75 -9.69
CA SER A 71 0.15 -3.73 -9.15
C SER A 71 -1.21 -3.78 -9.86
N LEU A 72 -1.20 -3.99 -11.19
CA LEU A 72 -2.42 -4.15 -11.98
C LEU A 72 -3.12 -5.49 -11.72
N GLY A 73 -2.38 -6.59 -11.68
CA GLY A 73 -2.94 -7.94 -11.59
C GLY A 73 -3.34 -8.36 -10.18
N THR A 74 -2.60 -7.96 -9.16
CA THR A 74 -2.78 -8.45 -7.77
C THR A 74 -3.84 -7.68 -7.01
N PHE A 75 -3.93 -6.36 -7.21
CA PHE A 75 -4.85 -5.51 -6.43
C PHE A 75 -5.87 -4.79 -7.31
N PHE A 76 -5.43 -4.12 -8.38
CA PHE A 76 -6.35 -3.32 -9.19
C PHE A 76 -7.42 -4.17 -9.90
N PHE A 77 -7.00 -5.17 -10.68
CA PHE A 77 -7.93 -6.06 -11.40
C PHE A 77 -8.89 -6.79 -10.45
N PRO A 78 -8.41 -7.45 -9.36
CA PRO A 78 -9.29 -8.12 -8.41
C PRO A 78 -10.31 -7.17 -7.80
N SER A 79 -9.93 -5.93 -7.48
CA SER A 79 -10.85 -4.96 -6.88
C SER A 79 -12.03 -4.63 -7.78
N ILE A 80 -11.78 -4.32 -9.06
CA ILE A 80 -12.83 -3.99 -10.02
C ILE A 80 -13.68 -5.23 -10.33
N PHE A 81 -13.03 -6.38 -10.52
CA PHE A 81 -13.73 -7.62 -10.84
C PHE A 81 -14.62 -8.10 -9.68
N LEU A 82 -14.12 -8.08 -8.45
CA LEU A 82 -14.88 -8.47 -7.26
C LEU A 82 -16.01 -7.48 -6.97
N ALA A 83 -15.78 -6.17 -7.13
CA ALA A 83 -16.86 -5.18 -7.01
C ALA A 83 -17.98 -5.43 -8.03
N TRP A 84 -17.64 -5.85 -9.26
CA TRP A 84 -18.62 -6.23 -10.27
C TRP A 84 -19.38 -7.52 -9.92
N LEU A 85 -18.75 -8.47 -9.23
CA LEU A 85 -19.41 -9.69 -8.74
C LEU A 85 -20.27 -9.45 -7.49
N PHE A 86 -19.86 -8.52 -6.62
CA PHE A 86 -20.47 -8.30 -5.31
C PHE A 86 -21.51 -7.17 -5.27
N SER A 87 -21.67 -6.41 -6.37
CA SER A 87 -22.61 -5.30 -6.42
C SER A 87 -23.23 -5.08 -7.81
N ASP A 88 -24.45 -4.54 -7.80
CA ASP A 88 -25.13 -4.05 -9.00
C ASP A 88 -24.55 -2.72 -9.49
N ASP A 89 -23.88 -1.97 -8.62
CA ASP A 89 -23.16 -0.75 -8.94
C ASP A 89 -21.73 -0.79 -8.37
N VAL A 90 -20.75 -0.79 -9.27
CA VAL A 90 -19.32 -0.84 -8.94
C VAL A 90 -18.86 0.49 -8.34
N LYS A 91 -19.39 1.63 -8.82
CA LYS A 91 -18.93 2.95 -8.40
C LYS A 91 -19.34 3.23 -6.96
N THR A 92 -20.60 2.94 -6.64
CA THR A 92 -21.13 3.02 -5.26
C THR A 92 -20.47 1.96 -4.37
N TYR A 93 -20.25 0.73 -4.87
CA TYR A 93 -19.57 -0.29 -4.07
C TYR A 93 -18.11 0.05 -3.75
N LEU A 94 -17.42 0.82 -4.59
CA LEU A 94 -16.04 1.25 -4.33
C LEU A 94 -15.94 2.66 -3.75
N ASP A 95 -17.05 3.29 -3.37
CA ASP A 95 -17.09 4.66 -2.81
C ASP A 95 -16.38 5.71 -3.69
N THR A 96 -16.51 5.58 -5.02
CA THR A 96 -15.81 6.44 -6.01
C THR A 96 -16.57 7.70 -6.39
N GLU A 97 -17.83 7.82 -5.98
CA GLU A 97 -18.74 8.88 -6.45
C GLU A 97 -18.66 10.16 -5.61
N LYS A 98 -18.27 10.03 -4.34
CA LYS A 98 -18.26 11.17 -3.41
C LYS A 98 -17.01 12.01 -3.63
N ALA A 99 -17.22 13.25 -4.08
CA ALA A 99 -16.17 14.25 -4.16
C ALA A 99 -15.74 14.71 -2.76
N VAL A 100 -14.48 15.12 -2.65
CA VAL A 100 -13.87 15.63 -1.41
C VAL A 100 -13.60 17.13 -1.56
N SER A 101 -13.87 17.92 -0.52
CA SER A 101 -13.57 19.35 -0.55
C SER A 101 -12.06 19.63 -0.61
N TRP A 102 -11.66 20.71 -1.29
CA TRP A 102 -10.25 21.13 -1.36
C TRP A 102 -9.59 21.30 0.01
N SER A 103 -10.34 21.77 1.01
CA SER A 103 -9.82 21.91 2.38
C SER A 103 -9.46 20.57 3.02
N VAL A 104 -10.20 19.50 2.71
CA VAL A 104 -9.93 18.15 3.22
C VAL A 104 -8.78 17.50 2.44
N ILE A 105 -8.69 17.75 1.13
CA ILE A 105 -7.55 17.34 0.29
C ILE A 105 -6.25 17.94 0.86
N PHE A 106 -6.21 19.26 1.07
CA PHE A 106 -5.04 19.93 1.64
C PHE A 106 -4.67 19.39 3.02
N LEU A 107 -5.66 19.24 3.91
CA LEU A 107 -5.42 18.70 5.26
C LEU A 107 -4.89 17.25 5.22
N THR A 108 -5.29 16.45 4.24
CA THR A 108 -4.83 15.06 4.09
C THR A 108 -3.39 14.99 3.59
N ILE A 109 -3.00 15.87 2.66
CA ILE A 109 -1.59 15.99 2.24
C ILE A 109 -0.73 16.50 3.41
N LEU A 110 -1.22 17.52 4.12
CA LEU A 110 -0.52 18.06 5.28
C LEU A 110 -0.39 17.02 6.39
N SER A 111 -1.44 16.27 6.72
CA SER A 111 -1.35 15.22 7.75
C SER A 111 -0.38 14.11 7.33
N MET A 112 -0.30 13.76 6.05
CA MET A 112 0.69 12.83 5.54
C MET A 112 2.13 13.31 5.75
N LEU A 113 2.41 14.59 5.47
CA LEU A 113 3.74 15.16 5.74
C LEU A 113 4.04 15.20 7.24
N LEU A 114 3.05 15.56 8.04
CA LEU A 114 3.20 15.68 9.49
C LEU A 114 3.40 14.35 10.18
N VAL A 115 2.93 13.22 9.64
CA VAL A 115 3.04 11.90 10.30
C VAL A 115 4.39 11.22 10.08
N LEU A 116 5.19 11.63 9.06
CA LEU A 116 6.42 10.92 8.69
C LEU A 116 7.39 10.74 9.87
N PRO A 117 7.75 11.78 10.67
CA PRO A 117 8.67 11.58 11.78
C PRO A 117 8.12 10.65 12.88
N PHE A 118 6.80 10.63 13.07
CA PHE A 118 6.16 9.67 13.97
C PHE A 118 6.26 8.24 13.41
N LEU A 119 6.10 8.04 12.10
CA LEU A 119 6.30 6.72 11.50
C LEU A 119 7.75 6.24 11.70
N SER A 120 8.74 7.11 11.50
CA SER A 120 10.15 6.82 11.80
C SER A 120 10.36 6.42 13.26
N LEU A 121 9.73 7.10 14.22
CA LEU A 121 9.77 6.70 15.63
C LEU A 121 9.23 5.28 15.85
N THR A 122 8.09 4.96 15.22
CA THR A 122 7.47 3.63 15.37
C THR A 122 8.27 2.53 14.66
N MET A 123 8.93 2.86 13.55
CA MET A 123 9.87 1.97 12.86
C MET A 123 11.07 1.66 13.75
N TYR A 124 11.70 2.70 14.33
CA TYR A 124 12.82 2.54 15.26
C TYR A 124 12.47 1.66 16.46
N TRP A 125 11.28 1.82 17.05
CA TRP A 125 10.82 0.93 18.12
C TRP A 125 10.60 -0.50 17.65
N ASN A 126 10.10 -0.69 16.43
CA ASN A 126 9.87 -2.01 15.87
C ASN A 126 11.19 -2.73 15.56
N GLU A 127 12.18 -2.01 15.03
CA GLU A 127 13.56 -2.49 14.80
C GLU A 127 14.32 -2.83 16.09
N SER A 128 13.94 -2.20 17.20
CA SER A 128 14.52 -2.46 18.51
C SER A 128 14.04 -3.78 19.14
N ILE A 129 13.12 -4.51 18.50
CA ILE A 129 12.63 -5.80 18.99
C ILE A 129 13.70 -6.87 18.78
N VAL A 130 14.22 -7.41 19.88
CA VAL A 130 15.14 -8.56 19.89
C VAL A 130 14.37 -9.81 20.31
N LEU A 131 14.46 -10.89 19.53
CA LEU A 131 13.79 -12.14 19.86
C LEU A 131 14.64 -12.99 20.82
N PRO A 132 14.02 -13.84 21.65
CA PRO A 132 14.77 -14.77 22.49
C PRO A 132 15.57 -15.75 21.64
N ASP A 133 16.67 -16.28 22.20
CA ASP A 133 17.59 -17.21 21.49
C ASP A 133 16.88 -18.41 20.83
N SER A 134 15.77 -18.88 21.41
CA SER A 134 14.94 -19.97 20.86
C SER A 134 14.30 -19.64 19.49
N LEU A 135 14.18 -18.35 19.16
CA LEU A 135 13.61 -17.83 17.92
C LEU A 135 14.65 -17.16 17.02
N ARG A 136 15.96 -17.35 17.27
CA ARG A 136 17.02 -16.74 16.47
C ARG A 136 16.89 -17.04 14.97
N GLY A 137 16.53 -18.27 14.59
CA GLY A 137 16.32 -18.61 13.18
C GLY A 137 15.17 -17.84 12.52
N LEU A 138 14.14 -17.49 13.30
CA LEU A 138 13.06 -16.63 12.83
C LEU A 138 13.54 -15.17 12.70
N GLU A 139 14.33 -14.67 13.65
CA GLU A 139 14.91 -13.33 13.59
C GLU A 139 15.84 -13.16 12.39
N ASP A 140 16.71 -14.13 12.12
CA ASP A 140 17.62 -14.14 10.98
C ASP A 140 16.83 -14.14 9.66
N TRP A 141 15.73 -14.92 9.58
CA TRP A 141 14.82 -14.88 8.43
C TRP A 141 14.15 -13.51 8.26
N MET A 142 13.66 -12.89 9.35
CA MET A 142 13.05 -11.56 9.31
C MET A 142 14.04 -10.50 8.80
N LYS A 143 15.29 -10.51 9.30
CA LYS A 143 16.35 -9.58 8.85
C LYS A 143 16.71 -9.81 7.38
N ALA A 144 16.78 -11.06 6.93
CA ALA A 144 17.08 -11.38 5.54
C ALA A 144 15.99 -10.88 4.57
N GLN A 145 14.71 -11.02 4.93
CA GLN A 145 13.60 -10.49 4.12
C GLN A 145 13.64 -8.96 4.00
N GLU A 146 14.01 -8.28 5.08
CA GLU A 146 14.09 -6.81 5.11
C GLU A 146 15.25 -6.30 4.25
N LEU A 147 16.42 -6.95 4.33
CA LEU A 147 17.55 -6.63 3.47
C LEU A 147 17.21 -6.86 1.98
N GLN A 148 16.60 -8.00 1.64
CA GLN A 148 16.20 -8.32 0.27
C GLN A 148 15.22 -7.29 -0.31
N MET A 149 14.22 -6.87 0.47
CA MET A 149 13.26 -5.88 0.00
C MET A 149 13.89 -4.49 -0.11
N LYS A 150 14.78 -4.12 0.82
CA LYS A 150 15.54 -2.86 0.72
C LYS A 150 16.34 -2.80 -0.58
N GLU A 151 17.09 -3.84 -0.92
CA GLU A 151 17.86 -3.93 -2.17
C GLU A 151 16.95 -3.81 -3.42
N ILE A 152 15.78 -4.45 -3.41
CA ILE A 152 14.80 -4.35 -4.52
C ILE A 152 14.28 -2.90 -4.65
N VAL A 153 13.90 -2.28 -3.54
CA VAL A 153 13.37 -0.91 -3.53
C VAL A 153 14.45 0.08 -3.97
N GLU A 154 15.67 -0.02 -3.44
CA GLU A 154 16.79 0.82 -3.83
C GLU A 154 17.10 0.67 -5.33
N LEU A 155 17.18 -0.55 -5.86
CA LEU A 155 17.41 -0.78 -7.28
C LEU A 155 16.28 -0.21 -8.17
N MET A 156 15.04 -0.22 -7.70
CA MET A 156 13.93 0.41 -8.42
C MET A 156 14.01 1.93 -8.44
N LEU A 157 14.40 2.53 -7.30
CA LEU A 157 14.43 3.96 -7.08
C LEU A 157 15.72 4.62 -7.59
N ASP A 158 16.82 3.87 -7.69
CA ASP A 158 18.12 4.32 -8.19
C ASP A 158 18.04 4.68 -9.68
N THR A 159 17.83 5.96 -9.94
CA THR A 159 17.68 6.51 -11.28
C THR A 159 17.98 8.01 -11.32
N ASP A 160 18.70 8.44 -12.36
CA ASP A 160 19.04 9.85 -12.56
C ASP A 160 18.10 10.56 -13.56
N ASP A 161 17.37 9.82 -14.39
CA ASP A 161 16.53 10.41 -15.44
C ASP A 161 15.07 10.66 -15.01
N ILE A 162 14.52 11.77 -15.52
CA ILE A 162 13.15 12.22 -15.23
C ILE A 162 12.11 11.21 -15.72
N GLY A 163 12.39 10.47 -16.80
CA GLY A 163 11.47 9.47 -17.35
C GLY A 163 11.23 8.33 -16.37
N SER A 164 12.30 7.76 -15.83
CA SER A 164 12.27 6.72 -14.80
C SER A 164 11.68 7.24 -13.48
N LEU A 165 11.95 8.49 -13.10
CA LEU A 165 11.28 9.12 -11.95
C LEU A 165 9.76 9.15 -12.12
N LEU A 166 9.27 9.64 -13.27
CA LEU A 166 7.83 9.69 -13.56
C LEU A 166 7.21 8.29 -13.60
N LEU A 167 7.97 7.30 -14.09
CA LEU A 167 7.55 5.90 -14.11
C LEU A 167 7.47 5.32 -12.69
N ASN A 168 8.41 5.64 -11.81
CA ASN A 168 8.38 5.27 -10.39
C ASN A 168 7.19 5.91 -9.67
N ILE A 169 6.90 7.19 -9.91
CA ILE A 169 5.71 7.86 -9.35
C ILE A 169 4.42 7.20 -9.88
N LEU A 170 4.37 6.85 -11.16
CA LEU A 170 3.23 6.15 -11.73
C LEU A 170 3.02 4.77 -11.08
N ILE A 171 4.07 3.98 -10.92
CA ILE A 171 3.96 2.61 -10.42
C ILE A 171 3.76 2.60 -8.89
N ILE A 172 4.68 3.21 -8.16
CA ILE A 172 4.75 3.16 -6.69
C ILE A 172 3.77 4.15 -6.07
N GLY A 173 3.61 5.34 -6.67
CA GLY A 173 2.67 6.34 -6.18
C GLY A 173 1.23 6.04 -6.60
N VAL A 174 0.98 5.99 -7.91
CA VAL A 174 -0.39 5.96 -8.45
C VAL A 174 -0.96 4.55 -8.49
N LEU A 175 -0.30 3.59 -9.16
CA LEU A 175 -0.86 2.26 -9.37
C LEU A 175 -0.97 1.47 -8.07
N ALA A 176 0.07 1.47 -7.22
CA ALA A 176 0.02 0.85 -5.91
C ALA A 176 -1.04 1.54 -5.03
N GLY A 177 -1.00 2.88 -4.92
CA GLY A 177 -1.96 3.64 -4.11
C GLY A 177 -3.41 3.42 -4.54
N VAL A 178 -3.72 3.42 -5.84
CA VAL A 178 -5.08 3.15 -6.32
C VAL A 178 -5.44 1.68 -6.14
N GLY A 179 -4.60 0.76 -6.59
CA GLY A 179 -4.88 -0.68 -6.57
C GLY A 179 -5.08 -1.20 -5.15
N GLU A 180 -4.16 -0.90 -4.25
CA GLU A 180 -4.21 -1.36 -2.87
C GLU A 180 -5.39 -0.75 -2.11
N GLU A 181 -5.65 0.55 -2.22
CA GLU A 181 -6.80 1.14 -1.53
C GLU A 181 -8.13 0.59 -2.04
N LEU A 182 -8.29 0.42 -3.36
CA LEU A 182 -9.48 -0.25 -3.91
C LEU A 182 -9.63 -1.67 -3.35
N PHE A 183 -8.54 -2.40 -3.19
CA PHE A 183 -8.58 -3.79 -2.71
C PHE A 183 -8.90 -3.86 -1.22
N PHE A 184 -8.07 -3.21 -0.41
CA PHE A 184 -8.16 -3.29 1.04
C PHE A 184 -9.37 -2.54 1.59
N ARG A 185 -9.63 -1.31 1.10
CA ARG A 185 -10.68 -0.44 1.65
C ARG A 185 -11.98 -0.61 0.85
N GLY A 186 -11.87 -0.63 -0.48
CA GLY A 186 -13.02 -0.80 -1.37
C GLY A 186 -13.66 -2.20 -1.30
N VAL A 187 -12.88 -3.27 -1.13
CA VAL A 187 -13.42 -4.65 -1.13
C VAL A 187 -13.24 -5.35 0.22
N LEU A 188 -12.02 -5.51 0.72
CA LEU A 188 -11.75 -6.35 1.89
C LEU A 188 -12.44 -5.85 3.17
N GLN A 189 -12.39 -4.55 3.46
CA GLN A 189 -13.14 -3.94 4.57
C GLN A 189 -14.65 -4.20 4.44
N LYS A 190 -15.21 -4.10 3.24
CA LYS A 190 -16.65 -4.37 2.99
C LYS A 190 -16.99 -5.84 3.18
N VAL A 191 -16.12 -6.76 2.76
CA VAL A 191 -16.29 -8.20 3.02
C VAL A 191 -16.29 -8.46 4.54
N PHE A 192 -15.33 -7.93 5.29
CA PHE A 192 -15.28 -8.09 6.75
C PHE A 192 -16.45 -7.43 7.50
N SER A 193 -17.10 -6.42 6.91
CA SER A 193 -18.34 -5.84 7.46
C SER A 193 -19.52 -6.81 7.51
N LYS A 194 -19.46 -7.92 6.76
CA LYS A 194 -20.45 -9.02 6.90
C LYS A 194 -20.21 -9.88 8.14
N LEU A 195 -19.01 -9.86 8.71
CA LEU A 195 -18.65 -10.66 9.88
C LEU A 195 -18.69 -9.85 11.17
N PHE A 196 -18.20 -8.61 11.14
CA PHE A 196 -18.14 -7.72 12.29
C PHE A 196 -19.06 -6.50 12.11
N LYS A 197 -19.73 -6.07 13.19
CA LYS A 197 -20.53 -4.82 13.18
C LYS A 197 -19.72 -3.58 13.56
N ASN A 198 -18.64 -3.75 14.32
CA ASN A 198 -17.83 -2.64 14.81
C ASN A 198 -16.80 -2.24 13.74
N HIS A 199 -16.95 -1.02 13.20
CA HIS A 199 -16.09 -0.52 12.14
C HIS A 199 -14.62 -0.36 12.55
N HIS A 200 -14.35 -0.08 13.84
CA HIS A 200 -12.99 0.00 14.35
C HIS A 200 -12.27 -1.35 14.30
N VAL A 201 -12.96 -2.44 14.62
CA VAL A 201 -12.41 -3.80 14.54
C VAL A 201 -12.07 -4.16 13.09
N ILE A 202 -12.96 -3.81 12.15
CA ILE A 202 -12.74 -4.05 10.71
C ILE A 202 -11.52 -3.28 10.21
N ILE A 203 -11.42 -1.99 10.53
CA ILE A 203 -10.30 -1.13 10.11
C ILE A 203 -8.97 -1.72 10.59
N TRP A 204 -8.87 -2.02 11.89
CA TRP A 204 -7.62 -2.55 12.45
C TRP A 204 -7.28 -3.94 11.94
N LEU A 205 -8.27 -4.82 11.76
CA LEU A 205 -8.04 -6.13 11.17
C LEU A 205 -7.50 -6.02 9.74
N VAL A 206 -8.10 -5.16 8.91
CA VAL A 206 -7.61 -4.93 7.55
C VAL A 206 -6.25 -4.24 7.55
N ALA A 207 -5.98 -3.35 8.49
CA ALA A 207 -4.66 -2.71 8.64
C ALA A 207 -3.55 -3.72 9.00
N ILE A 208 -3.86 -4.70 9.86
CA ILE A 208 -2.96 -5.80 10.19
C ILE A 208 -2.70 -6.66 8.95
N ILE A 209 -3.75 -7.04 8.20
CA ILE A 209 -3.61 -7.83 6.97
C ILE A 209 -2.80 -7.06 5.93
N PHE A 210 -3.11 -5.78 5.72
CA PHE A 210 -2.39 -4.88 4.83
C PHE A 210 -0.89 -4.86 5.14
N SER A 211 -0.52 -4.75 6.41
CA SER A 211 0.89 -4.78 6.79
C SER A 211 1.51 -6.16 6.67
N ALA A 212 0.77 -7.23 6.99
CA ALA A 212 1.31 -8.59 7.02
C ALA A 212 1.66 -9.13 5.63
N ILE A 213 0.90 -8.76 4.59
CA ILE A 213 1.15 -9.26 3.22
C ILE A 213 2.48 -8.77 2.61
N HIS A 214 3.13 -7.78 3.23
CA HIS A 214 4.43 -7.29 2.79
C HIS A 214 5.60 -8.15 3.29
N VAL A 215 5.37 -9.09 4.22
CA VAL A 215 6.38 -10.06 4.69
C VAL A 215 7.67 -9.41 5.24
N GLN A 216 7.51 -8.24 5.84
CA GLN A 216 8.59 -7.41 6.36
C GLN A 216 8.22 -7.01 7.81
N PHE A 217 8.87 -7.66 8.77
CA PHE A 217 8.52 -7.56 10.18
C PHE A 217 8.86 -6.19 10.79
N TYR A 218 10.03 -5.64 10.49
CA TYR A 218 10.50 -4.36 11.04
C TYR A 218 9.78 -3.15 10.41
N GLY A 219 9.23 -3.32 9.20
CA GLY A 219 8.25 -2.38 8.63
C GLY A 219 6.80 -2.58 9.07
N PHE A 220 6.48 -3.54 9.96
CA PHE A 220 5.10 -3.93 10.25
C PHE A 220 4.29 -2.85 10.98
N ILE A 221 4.78 -2.37 12.12
CA ILE A 221 4.05 -1.40 12.95
C ILE A 221 3.74 -0.09 12.20
N PRO A 222 4.70 0.60 11.56
CA PRO A 222 4.40 1.83 10.83
C PRO A 222 3.36 1.62 9.73
N ARG A 223 3.46 0.51 8.96
CA ARG A 223 2.48 0.20 7.90
C ARG A 223 1.11 -0.17 8.43
N MET A 224 1.03 -0.87 9.55
CA MET A 224 -0.25 -1.14 10.23
C MET A 224 -0.92 0.17 10.66
N LEU A 225 -0.18 1.11 11.27
CA LEU A 225 -0.74 2.40 11.69
C LEU A 225 -1.23 3.22 10.49
N MET A 226 -0.44 3.27 9.42
CA MET A 226 -0.83 3.86 8.14
C MET A 226 -2.07 3.17 7.56
N GLY A 227 -2.10 1.85 7.64
CA GLY A 227 -3.20 1.05 7.14
C GLY A 227 -4.52 1.38 7.85
N ALA A 228 -4.46 1.58 9.17
CA ALA A 228 -5.59 1.98 9.99
C ALA A 228 -6.01 3.42 9.68
N TYR A 229 -5.05 4.34 9.55
CA TYR A 229 -5.31 5.73 9.16
C TYR A 229 -6.08 5.82 7.84
N PHE A 230 -5.65 5.11 6.79
CA PHE A 230 -6.36 5.06 5.51
C PHE A 230 -7.78 4.50 5.65
N GLY A 231 -7.96 3.46 6.47
CA GLY A 231 -9.29 2.94 6.79
C GLY A 231 -10.21 3.97 7.44
N TYR A 232 -9.69 4.79 8.36
CA TYR A 232 -10.47 5.87 8.96
C TYR A 232 -10.75 7.02 7.99
N LEU A 233 -9.83 7.34 7.07
CA LEU A 233 -10.08 8.32 6.02
C LEU A 233 -11.29 7.90 5.16
N LEU A 234 -11.35 6.64 4.73
CA LEU A 234 -12.53 6.14 4.02
C LEU A 234 -13.78 6.22 4.92
N TYR A 235 -13.69 5.72 6.16
CA TYR A 235 -14.85 5.65 7.06
C TYR A 235 -15.50 7.02 7.31
N TYR A 236 -14.69 8.07 7.56
CA TYR A 236 -15.24 9.41 7.80
C TYR A 236 -15.65 10.12 6.52
N SER A 237 -14.87 9.99 5.45
CA SER A 237 -15.13 10.73 4.22
C SER A 237 -16.21 10.10 3.35
N GLY A 238 -16.37 8.77 3.40
CA GLY A 238 -17.18 8.01 2.44
C GLY A 238 -16.67 8.12 1.00
N SER A 239 -15.38 8.42 0.82
CA SER A 239 -14.74 8.58 -0.49
C SER A 239 -13.43 7.82 -0.51
N ILE A 240 -13.29 6.88 -1.45
CA ILE A 240 -12.05 6.10 -1.62
C ILE A 240 -10.88 6.96 -2.08
N TRP A 241 -11.15 8.12 -2.68
CA TRP A 241 -10.13 9.02 -3.17
C TRP A 241 -9.30 9.65 -2.05
N LEU A 242 -9.83 9.70 -0.82
CA LEU A 242 -9.10 10.26 0.31
C LEU A 242 -7.95 9.37 0.80
N PRO A 243 -8.15 8.07 1.08
CA PRO A 243 -7.03 7.18 1.35
C PRO A 243 -6.12 6.99 0.14
N VAL A 244 -6.65 6.96 -1.11
CA VAL A 244 -5.81 6.91 -2.32
C VAL A 244 -4.87 8.11 -2.38
N LEU A 245 -5.35 9.33 -2.12
CA LEU A 245 -4.53 10.52 -2.07
C LEU A 245 -3.46 10.44 -0.97
N ALA A 246 -3.83 9.97 0.22
CA ALA A 246 -2.90 9.84 1.34
C ALA A 246 -1.78 8.83 1.03
N HIS A 247 -2.15 7.67 0.47
CA HIS A 247 -1.20 6.64 0.03
C HIS A 247 -0.30 7.15 -1.11
N PHE A 248 -0.88 7.73 -2.15
CA PHE A 248 -0.13 8.36 -3.24
C PHE A 248 0.89 9.38 -2.71
N THR A 249 0.47 10.24 -1.78
CA THR A 249 1.32 11.25 -1.15
C THR A 249 2.48 10.60 -0.41
N ASN A 250 2.21 9.59 0.43
CA ASN A 250 3.23 8.84 1.15
C ASN A 250 4.32 8.31 0.22
N ASN A 251 3.89 7.55 -0.79
CA ASN A 251 4.80 6.83 -1.68
C ASN A 251 5.56 7.80 -2.59
N THR A 252 4.88 8.83 -3.09
CA THR A 252 5.50 9.83 -3.95
C THR A 252 6.53 10.66 -3.19
N ILE A 253 6.28 11.00 -1.91
CA ILE A 253 7.30 11.66 -1.09
C ILE A 253 8.54 10.76 -0.98
N GLY A 254 8.39 9.47 -0.68
CA GLY A 254 9.52 8.54 -0.63
C GLY A 254 10.33 8.50 -1.93
N VAL A 255 9.65 8.38 -3.08
CA VAL A 255 10.28 8.40 -4.40
C VAL A 255 11.02 9.72 -4.67
N LEU A 256 10.41 10.86 -4.34
CA LEU A 256 11.01 12.18 -4.57
C LEU A 256 12.21 12.42 -3.64
N LEU A 257 12.12 12.02 -2.37
CA LEU A 257 13.23 12.15 -1.44
C LEU A 257 14.42 11.32 -1.90
N TYR A 258 14.20 10.07 -2.34
CA TYR A 258 15.27 9.23 -2.86
C TYR A 258 15.91 9.82 -4.13
N TYR A 259 15.12 10.41 -5.02
CA TYR A 259 15.62 11.00 -6.26
C TYR A 259 16.41 12.31 -6.06
N PHE A 260 16.00 13.16 -5.11
CA PHE A 260 16.58 14.50 -4.94
C PHE A 260 17.65 14.60 -3.85
N LEU A 261 17.68 13.68 -2.90
CA LEU A 261 18.64 13.70 -1.80
C LEU A 261 19.81 12.77 -2.08
N SER A 262 20.99 13.12 -1.57
CA SER A 262 22.08 12.15 -1.46
C SER A 262 21.71 11.01 -0.50
N THR A 263 22.40 9.87 -0.61
CA THR A 263 22.18 8.73 0.30
C THR A 263 22.28 9.13 1.77
N GLU A 264 23.27 9.96 2.13
CA GLU A 264 23.45 10.43 3.51
C GLU A 264 22.27 11.33 3.97
N GLU A 265 21.77 12.21 3.09
CA GLU A 265 20.63 13.08 3.40
C GLU A 265 19.32 12.29 3.49
N PHE A 266 19.13 11.28 2.64
CA PHE A 266 17.98 10.39 2.67
C PHE A 266 17.95 9.58 3.97
N GLU A 267 19.07 8.92 4.33
CA GLU A 267 19.18 8.17 5.58
C GLU A 267 18.97 9.07 6.82
N PHE A 268 19.49 10.30 6.78
CA PHE A 268 19.22 11.28 7.83
C PHE A 268 17.72 11.60 7.92
N PHE A 269 17.06 11.85 6.79
CA PHE A 269 15.63 12.18 6.75
C PHE A 269 14.77 11.03 7.29
N GLU A 270 15.08 9.78 6.94
CA GLU A 270 14.37 8.60 7.46
C GLU A 270 14.50 8.46 8.98
N GLN A 271 15.62 8.92 9.57
CA GLN A 271 15.85 8.88 11.00
C GLN A 271 15.29 10.09 11.77
N VAL A 272 14.80 11.13 11.09
CA VAL A 272 14.17 12.28 11.75
C VAL A 272 12.94 11.82 12.52
N GLY A 273 12.92 12.08 13.83
CA GLY A 273 11.86 11.64 14.73
C GLY A 273 12.15 10.33 15.44
N ALA A 274 13.27 9.67 15.15
CA ALA A 274 13.76 8.47 15.83
C ALA A 274 15.03 8.75 16.66
N GLY A 275 15.45 7.76 17.47
CA GLY A 275 16.70 7.79 18.23
C GLY A 275 16.85 9.04 19.11
N SER A 276 17.95 9.79 18.92
CA SER A 276 18.23 11.03 19.67
C SER A 276 17.25 12.16 19.36
N THR A 277 16.49 12.07 18.26
CA THR A 277 15.54 13.07 17.80
C THR A 277 14.08 12.71 18.08
N TYR A 278 13.81 11.74 18.97
CA TYR A 278 12.47 11.20 19.27
C TYR A 278 11.41 12.26 19.60
N TYR A 279 11.81 13.40 20.17
CA TYR A 279 10.91 14.50 20.50
C TYR A 279 10.23 15.10 19.26
N PHE A 280 10.88 15.07 18.08
CA PHE A 280 10.23 15.43 16.81
C PHE A 280 9.17 14.41 16.41
N GLY A 281 9.38 13.12 16.64
CA GLY A 281 8.38 12.08 16.38
C GLY A 281 7.14 12.23 17.27
N VAL A 282 7.33 12.55 18.54
CA VAL A 282 6.21 12.83 19.47
C VAL A 282 5.45 14.10 19.08
N LEU A 283 6.17 15.18 18.74
CA LEU A 283 5.55 16.42 18.26
C LEU A 283 4.76 16.19 16.96
N SER A 284 5.36 15.48 16.01
CA SER A 284 4.76 15.04 14.75
C SER A 284 3.43 14.32 14.98
N PHE A 285 3.38 13.38 15.94
CA PHE A 285 2.16 12.67 16.29
C PHE A 285 1.04 13.61 16.78
N VAL A 286 1.36 14.58 17.64
CA VAL A 286 0.37 15.55 18.14
C VAL A 286 -0.15 16.46 17.03
N LEU A 287 0.73 16.92 16.14
CA LEU A 287 0.36 17.73 14.98
C LEU A 287 -0.51 16.93 14.00
N TRP A 288 -0.15 15.67 13.74
CA TRP A 288 -0.94 14.75 12.92
C TRP A 288 -2.32 14.51 13.52
N LEU A 289 -2.43 14.23 14.83
CA LEU A 289 -3.72 14.07 15.52
C LEU A 289 -4.61 15.30 15.36
N THR A 290 -4.00 16.49 15.44
CA THR A 290 -4.71 17.77 15.24
C THR A 290 -5.24 17.89 13.82
N ALA A 291 -4.40 17.65 12.80
CA ALA A 291 -4.81 17.67 11.41
C ALA A 291 -5.91 16.63 11.13
N PHE A 292 -5.76 15.42 11.65
CA PHE A 292 -6.72 14.33 11.52
C PHE A 292 -8.06 14.64 12.20
N TYR A 293 -8.05 15.28 13.36
CA TYR A 293 -9.26 15.79 14.01
C TYR A 293 -10.02 16.77 13.11
N PHE A 294 -9.32 17.69 12.44
CA PHE A 294 -9.95 18.63 11.50
C PHE A 294 -10.49 17.95 10.23
N ILE A 295 -9.78 16.94 9.71
CA ILE A 295 -10.28 16.10 8.61
C ILE A 295 -11.60 15.44 9.03
N ARG A 296 -11.60 14.73 10.17
CA ARG A 296 -12.80 14.08 10.71
C ARG A 296 -13.96 15.07 10.87
N LYS A 297 -13.72 16.22 11.48
CA LYS A 297 -14.74 17.25 11.71
C LYS A 297 -15.33 17.81 10.40
N LYS A 298 -14.53 17.93 9.34
CA LYS A 298 -14.99 18.42 8.03
C LYS A 298 -15.69 17.34 7.19
N CYS A 299 -15.38 16.06 7.43
CA CYS A 299 -15.99 14.94 6.73
C CYS A 299 -17.33 14.50 7.33
N LEU A 300 -17.46 14.58 8.66
CA LEU A 300 -18.73 14.33 9.33
C LEU A 300 -19.63 15.57 9.22
N PRO A 301 -20.94 15.40 8.93
CA PRO A 301 -21.87 16.52 9.00
C PRO A 301 -21.84 17.10 10.41
N SER A 302 -21.87 18.44 10.52
CA SER A 302 -22.02 19.10 11.81
C SER A 302 -23.30 18.58 12.47
N GLU A 303 -23.19 17.97 13.65
CA GLU A 303 -24.36 17.69 14.48
C GLU A 303 -25.08 19.04 14.69
N SER A 304 -26.27 19.16 14.09
CA SER A 304 -27.17 20.31 14.22
C SER A 304 -28.02 20.17 15.47
#